data_AF-E4YZA2-F1
#
_entry.id   AF-E4YZA2-F1
#
_cell.length_a   1.000
_cell.length_b   1.000
_cell.length_c   1.000
_cell.angle_alpha   90.00
_cell.angle_beta   90.00
_cell.angle_gamma   90.00
#
_symmetry.space_group_name_H-M   'P 1'
#
loop_
_entity.id
_entity.type
_entity.pdbx_description
1 polymer ?
#
loop_
_entity_poly.entity_id
_entity_poly.type
_entity_poly.pdbx_seq_one_letter_code
_entity_poly.pdbx_strand_id
1 'polypeptide(L)'
;MLCIDFEMIGIANPQWGHHVMLDFPIEVGIVDSNLNTVYHRRCRPDFLPQTGKLSGKHFKKLYSPPIDRTLDRPSIDLRTWITGIRPGDLDFQPLASQVLAEVRQIIQGKYLVGHSIEHDLCVLQHFGPPEQGVRDTSQFLRW
;
A
#
# COMPACT_ATOMS: atom_id res chain seq x y z
N MET A 1 2.08 -3.12 -22.30
CA MET A 1 2.48 -2.17 -21.24
C MET A 1 1.34 -2.13 -20.25
N LEU A 2 1.64 -2.05 -18.96
CA LEU A 2 0.65 -1.97 -17.89
C LEU A 2 0.95 -0.73 -17.05
N CYS A 3 -0.08 0.00 -16.66
CA CYS A 3 0.05 1.04 -15.65
C CYS A 3 -0.37 0.45 -14.30
N ILE A 4 0.40 0.73 -13.25
CA ILE A 4 0.16 0.21 -11.90
C ILE A 4 0.23 1.36 -10.89
N ASP A 5 -0.63 1.28 -9.88
CA ASP A 5 -0.73 2.24 -8.80
C ASP A 5 -1.26 1.54 -7.53
N PHE A 6 -0.70 1.89 -6.37
CA PHE A 6 -1.14 1.39 -5.07
C PHE A 6 -1.61 2.52 -4.17
N GLU A 7 -2.69 2.27 -3.45
CA GLU A 7 -3.01 3.02 -2.24
C GLU A 7 -2.37 2.36 -1.04
N MET A 8 -1.86 3.17 -0.11
CA MET A 8 -1.09 2.69 1.03
C MET A 8 -1.46 3.36 2.35
N ILE A 9 -1.27 2.64 3.44
CA ILE A 9 -1.39 3.15 4.81
C ILE A 9 -0.02 3.14 5.50
N GLY A 10 0.18 4.04 6.46
CA GLY A 10 1.40 4.10 7.23
C GLY A 10 1.32 3.25 8.49
N ILE A 11 2.33 2.42 8.75
CA ILE A 11 2.44 1.66 9.99
C ILE A 11 3.84 1.82 10.58
N ALA A 12 3.90 2.26 11.82
CA ALA A 12 5.13 2.34 12.62
C ALA A 12 5.13 1.23 13.66
N ASN A 13 6.10 0.31 13.59
CA ASN A 13 6.26 -0.75 14.57
C ASN A 13 7.48 -0.44 15.45
N PRO A 14 7.34 -0.41 16.79
CA PRO A 14 8.48 -0.21 17.69
C PRO A 14 9.64 -1.18 17.49
N GLN A 15 9.38 -2.40 17.02
CA GLN A 15 10.42 -3.38 16.72
C GLN A 15 11.30 -2.98 15.51
N TRP A 16 10.82 -2.06 14.67
CA TRP A 16 11.55 -1.53 13.51
C TRP A 16 12.30 -0.21 13.84
N GLY A 17 12.20 0.26 15.09
CA GLY A 17 12.74 1.53 15.56
C GLY A 17 11.64 2.60 15.73
N HIS A 18 11.71 3.35 16.83
CA HIS A 18 10.67 4.28 17.30
C HIS A 18 10.27 5.42 16.33
N HIS A 19 11.00 5.60 15.21
CA HIS A 19 10.80 6.70 14.27
C HIS A 19 10.51 6.26 12.82
N VAL A 20 10.42 4.96 12.54
CA VAL A 20 10.22 4.47 11.18
C VAL A 20 8.74 4.17 10.94
N MET A 21 8.08 4.98 10.11
CA MET A 21 6.80 4.66 9.51
C MET A 21 7.05 4.03 8.14
N LEU A 22 6.54 2.83 7.93
CA LEU A 22 6.60 2.13 6.64
C LEU A 22 5.22 2.12 5.98
N ASP A 23 5.22 2.12 4.66
CA ASP A 23 4.00 2.10 3.86
C ASP A 23 3.61 0.67 3.50
N PHE A 24 2.31 0.39 3.60
CA PHE A 24 1.75 -0.92 3.32
C PHE A 24 0.55 -0.82 2.38
N PRO A 25 0.49 -1.67 1.35
CA PRO A 25 -0.55 -1.60 0.34
C PRO A 25 -1.91 -2.02 0.92
N ILE A 26 -2.94 -1.32 0.50
CA ILE A 26 -4.34 -1.59 0.84
C ILE A 26 -5.25 -1.68 -0.39
N GLU A 27 -4.81 -1.16 -1.53
CA GLU A 27 -5.50 -1.22 -2.81
C GLU A 27 -4.47 -1.21 -3.93
N VAL A 28 -4.75 -1.92 -5.01
CA VAL A 28 -3.94 -1.92 -6.23
C VAL A 28 -4.84 -1.80 -7.45
N GLY A 29 -4.45 -0.94 -8.38
CA GLY A 29 -5.03 -0.82 -9.70
C GLY A 29 -4.01 -1.17 -10.78
N ILE A 30 -4.43 -1.96 -11.77
CA ILE A 30 -3.64 -2.24 -12.98
C ILE A 30 -4.52 -2.05 -14.20
N VAL A 31 -4.05 -1.23 -15.13
CA VAL A 31 -4.72 -0.98 -16.42
C VAL A 31 -3.80 -1.28 -17.60
N ASP A 32 -4.39 -1.64 -18.73
CA ASP A 32 -3.65 -1.83 -19.99
C ASP A 32 -3.47 -0.51 -20.76
N SER A 33 -2.80 -0.58 -21.91
CA SER A 33 -2.57 0.58 -22.78
C SER A 33 -3.83 1.17 -23.43
N ASN A 34 -4.95 0.45 -23.35
CA ASN A 34 -6.26 0.91 -23.84
C ASN A 34 -7.14 1.43 -22.69
N LEU A 35 -6.56 1.60 -21.48
CA LEU A 35 -7.24 2.01 -20.26
C LEU A 35 -8.30 1.01 -19.74
N ASN A 36 -8.22 -0.25 -20.16
CA ASN A 36 -9.05 -1.29 -19.57
C ASN A 36 -8.48 -1.71 -18.22
N THR A 37 -9.35 -1.87 -17.21
CA THR A 37 -8.96 -2.47 -15.93
C THR A 37 -8.60 -3.94 -16.14
N VAL A 38 -7.32 -4.26 -15.94
CA VAL A 38 -6.79 -5.63 -15.97
C VAL A 38 -6.96 -6.28 -14.60
N TYR A 39 -6.71 -5.51 -13.54
CA TYR A 39 -6.80 -5.98 -12.18
C TYR A 39 -7.10 -4.82 -11.23
N HIS A 40 -7.98 -5.05 -10.28
CA HIS A 40 -8.26 -4.11 -9.20
C HIS A 40 -8.64 -4.90 -7.95
N ARG A 41 -7.99 -4.60 -6.83
CA ARG A 41 -8.28 -5.29 -5.58
C ARG A 41 -7.86 -4.48 -4.37
N ARG A 42 -8.68 -4.56 -3.32
CA ARG A 42 -8.30 -4.18 -1.96
C ARG A 42 -7.68 -5.35 -1.21
N CYS A 43 -6.79 -5.04 -0.28
CA CYS A 43 -6.15 -6.02 0.57
C CYS A 43 -5.98 -5.51 2.00
N ARG A 44 -5.84 -6.44 2.94
CA ARG A 44 -5.52 -6.15 4.33
C ARG A 44 -4.03 -6.43 4.57
N PRO A 45 -3.23 -5.46 5.05
CA PRO A 45 -1.88 -5.74 5.49
C PRO A 45 -1.88 -6.87 6.53
N ASP A 46 -0.96 -7.82 6.39
CA ASP A 46 -0.97 -9.09 7.12
C ASP A 46 -1.02 -8.93 8.65
N PHE A 47 -0.40 -7.87 9.16
CA PHE A 47 -0.31 -7.53 10.58
C PHE A 47 -1.32 -6.45 11.02
N LEU A 48 -2.17 -5.95 10.11
CA LEU A 48 -3.27 -5.06 10.47
C LEU A 48 -4.36 -5.89 11.19
N PRO A 49 -4.66 -5.64 12.47
CA PRO A 49 -5.69 -6.41 13.17
C PRO A 49 -7.07 -6.15 12.57
N GLN A 50 -7.95 -7.15 12.66
CA GLN A 50 -9.36 -6.93 12.38
C GLN A 50 -9.93 -5.98 13.43
N THR A 51 -10.53 -4.88 12.98
CA THR A 51 -10.92 -3.78 13.86
C THR A 51 -12.42 -3.73 14.12
N GLY A 52 -13.23 -4.41 13.30
CA GLY A 52 -14.67 -4.30 13.31
C GLY A 52 -15.14 -2.86 13.07
N LYS A 53 -16.39 -2.58 13.45
CA LYS A 53 -16.99 -1.24 13.33
C LYS A 53 -16.52 -0.31 14.45
N LEU A 54 -15.22 -0.04 14.53
CA LEU A 54 -14.67 0.97 15.43
C LEU A 54 -14.91 2.39 14.89
N SER A 55 -15.28 3.32 15.78
CA SER A 55 -15.31 4.73 15.41
C SER A 55 -13.88 5.24 15.15
N GLY A 56 -13.72 6.19 14.22
CA GLY A 56 -12.39 6.76 13.94
C GLY A 56 -11.71 7.36 15.17
N LYS A 57 -12.48 7.92 16.12
CA LYS A 57 -11.98 8.42 17.41
C LYS A 57 -11.43 7.30 18.29
N HIS A 58 -12.14 6.17 18.37
CA HIS A 58 -11.69 5.02 19.13
C HIS A 58 -10.49 4.34 18.47
N PHE A 59 -10.49 4.25 17.13
CA PHE A 59 -9.35 3.74 16.38
C PHE A 59 -8.08 4.55 16.66
N LYS A 60 -8.13 5.88 16.54
CA LYS A 60 -6.96 6.75 16.84
C LYS A 60 -6.44 6.56 18.27
N LYS A 61 -7.33 6.40 19.26
CA LYS A 61 -6.93 6.14 20.65
C LYS A 61 -6.24 4.79 20.83
N LEU A 62 -6.63 3.77 20.06
CA LEU A 62 -6.10 2.41 20.15
C LEU A 62 -4.86 2.19 19.29
N TYR A 63 -4.81 2.79 18.11
CA TYR A 63 -3.81 2.47 17.10
C TYR A 63 -3.01 3.67 16.64
N SER A 64 -3.32 4.90 17.02
CA SER A 64 -2.51 6.08 16.67
C SER A 64 -2.00 6.83 17.92
N PRO A 65 -1.39 6.16 18.92
CA PRO A 65 -0.87 6.87 20.09
C PRO A 65 0.30 7.80 19.72
N PRO A 66 0.55 8.87 20.50
CA PRO A 66 1.61 9.85 20.21
C PRO A 66 2.99 9.20 20.06
N ILE A 67 3.77 9.72 19.11
CA ILE A 67 5.16 9.30 18.79
C ILE A 67 6.13 9.52 19.98
N ASP A 68 5.75 10.34 20.98
CA ASP A 68 6.61 10.65 22.14
C ASP A 68 6.69 9.52 23.19
N ARG A 69 5.87 8.48 23.05
CA ARG A 69 5.93 7.30 23.91
C ARG A 69 6.67 6.21 23.18
N THR A 70 7.56 5.52 23.90
CA THR A 70 8.00 4.16 23.57
C THR A 70 6.77 3.39 23.13
N LEU A 71 6.66 3.13 21.82
CA LEU A 71 5.54 2.37 21.30
C LEU A 71 5.71 0.96 21.89
N ASP A 72 4.76 0.48 22.69
CA ASP A 72 4.70 -0.93 23.07
C ASP A 72 3.94 -1.76 22.02
N ARG A 73 3.30 -1.07 21.06
CA ARG A 73 2.43 -1.64 20.03
C ARG A 73 2.54 -0.85 18.71
N PRO A 74 2.24 -1.46 17.55
CA PRO A 74 2.23 -0.75 16.28
C PRO A 74 1.29 0.45 16.26
N SER A 75 1.76 1.56 15.69
CA SER A 75 0.96 2.74 15.37
C SER A 75 0.53 2.68 13.91
N ILE A 76 -0.75 2.89 13.62
CA ILE A 76 -1.36 2.80 12.31
C ILE A 76 -1.98 4.15 11.95
N ASP A 77 -1.59 4.66 10.78
CA ASP A 77 -2.22 5.78 10.10
C ASP A 77 -2.90 5.28 8.82
N LEU A 78 -4.24 5.18 8.87
CA LEU A 78 -5.05 4.77 7.72
C LEU A 78 -5.03 5.79 6.59
N ARG A 79 -4.53 7.02 6.81
CA ARG A 79 -4.55 8.11 5.83
C ARG A 79 -5.94 8.31 5.24
N THR A 80 -7.00 8.16 6.04
CA THR A 80 -8.42 8.13 5.58
C THR A 80 -8.81 9.31 4.69
N TRP A 81 -8.18 10.47 4.86
CA TRP A 81 -8.44 11.64 4.02
C TRP A 81 -7.88 11.53 2.59
N ILE A 82 -6.91 10.65 2.38
CA ILE A 82 -6.35 10.25 1.07
C ILE A 82 -7.05 8.97 0.60
N THR A 83 -6.98 7.90 1.40
CA THR A 83 -7.37 6.54 1.00
C THR A 83 -8.87 6.27 1.05
N GLY A 84 -9.63 7.09 1.78
CA GLY A 84 -11.05 6.85 2.06
C GLY A 84 -11.34 5.65 2.99
N ILE A 85 -10.32 4.89 3.42
CA ILE A 85 -10.48 3.68 4.23
C ILE A 85 -10.80 4.02 5.69
N ARG A 86 -11.80 3.33 6.24
CA ARG A 86 -12.24 3.40 7.64
C ARG A 86 -11.90 2.12 8.40
N PRO A 87 -11.88 2.16 9.74
CA PRO A 87 -11.75 0.96 10.55
C PRO A 87 -12.83 -0.07 10.18
N GLY A 88 -12.42 -1.31 9.96
CA GLY A 88 -13.29 -2.43 9.57
C GLY A 88 -13.40 -2.68 8.07
N ASP A 89 -13.10 -1.69 7.22
CA ASP A 89 -13.30 -1.80 5.76
C ASP A 89 -12.44 -2.90 5.12
N LEU A 90 -11.26 -3.17 5.71
CA LEU A 90 -10.31 -4.16 5.21
C LEU A 90 -10.43 -5.53 5.90
N ASP A 91 -11.26 -5.69 6.94
CA ASP A 91 -11.26 -6.87 7.80
C ASP A 91 -11.47 -8.19 7.04
N PHE A 92 -12.29 -8.14 5.98
CA PHE A 92 -12.67 -9.28 5.14
C PHE A 92 -11.99 -9.30 3.78
N GLN A 93 -11.06 -8.36 3.53
CA GLN A 93 -10.26 -8.35 2.30
C GLN A 93 -9.17 -9.43 2.37
N PRO A 94 -8.72 -9.96 1.22
CA PRO A 94 -7.59 -10.88 1.17
C PRO A 94 -6.33 -10.24 1.76
N LEU A 95 -5.40 -11.07 2.20
CA LEU A 95 -4.13 -10.57 2.75
C LEU A 95 -3.30 -9.88 1.66
N ALA A 96 -2.58 -8.84 2.04
CA ALA A 96 -1.68 -8.12 1.14
C ALA A 96 -0.64 -9.07 0.52
N SER A 97 -0.06 -9.98 1.30
CA SER A 97 0.86 -11.01 0.79
C SER A 97 0.28 -11.84 -0.37
N GLN A 98 -1.01 -12.19 -0.31
CA GLN A 98 -1.71 -12.94 -1.36
C GLN A 98 -1.91 -12.08 -2.60
N VAL A 99 -2.43 -10.87 -2.43
CA VAL A 99 -2.68 -9.93 -3.55
C VAL A 99 -1.38 -9.54 -4.23
N LEU A 100 -0.30 -9.28 -3.49
CA LEU A 100 1.01 -8.97 -4.06
C LEU A 100 1.58 -10.14 -4.85
N ALA A 101 1.30 -11.39 -4.47
CA ALA A 101 1.68 -12.57 -5.26
C ALA A 101 0.93 -12.62 -6.60
N GLU A 102 -0.37 -12.34 -6.61
CA GLU A 102 -1.18 -12.24 -7.85
C GLU A 102 -0.65 -11.11 -8.75
N VAL A 103 -0.39 -9.94 -8.17
CA VAL A 103 0.15 -8.78 -8.91
C VAL A 103 1.48 -9.12 -9.56
N ARG A 104 2.42 -9.75 -8.83
CA ARG A 104 3.72 -10.17 -9.38
C ARG A 104 3.58 -11.08 -10.62
N GLN A 105 2.60 -11.98 -10.61
CA GLN A 105 2.33 -12.84 -11.77
C GLN A 105 1.80 -12.05 -12.97
N ILE A 106 0.91 -11.08 -12.73
CA ILE A 106 0.29 -10.25 -13.78
C ILE A 106 1.35 -9.38 -14.48
N ILE A 107 2.23 -8.75 -13.70
CA ILE A 107 3.19 -7.77 -14.19
C ILE A 107 4.49 -8.39 -14.72
N GLN A 108 4.69 -9.70 -14.52
CA GLN A 108 5.91 -10.39 -14.93
C GLN A 108 6.16 -10.26 -16.44
N GLY A 109 7.36 -9.78 -16.79
CA GLY A 109 7.78 -9.60 -18.19
C GLY A 109 7.05 -8.46 -18.92
N LYS A 110 6.38 -7.55 -18.21
CA LYS A 110 5.69 -6.40 -18.79
C LYS A 110 6.48 -5.11 -18.58
N TYR A 111 6.28 -4.15 -19.48
CA TYR A 111 6.65 -2.75 -19.23
C TYR A 111 5.64 -2.13 -18.27
N LEU A 112 6.15 -1.51 -17.20
CA LEU A 112 5.36 -0.87 -16.14
C LEU A 112 5.41 0.65 -16.25
N VAL A 113 4.27 1.28 -16.05
CA VAL A 113 4.10 2.73 -16.07
C VAL A 113 3.44 3.18 -14.77
N GLY A 114 3.87 4.31 -14.22
CA GLY A 114 3.29 4.87 -13.00
C GLY A 114 3.80 6.28 -12.74
N HIS A 115 3.47 6.83 -11.58
CA HIS A 115 3.96 8.14 -11.14
C HIS A 115 4.70 8.00 -9.82
N SER A 116 6.00 8.33 -9.79
CA SER A 116 6.86 8.01 -8.64
C SER A 116 6.82 6.52 -8.28
N ILE A 117 6.78 5.69 -9.32
CA ILE A 117 6.49 4.25 -9.28
C ILE A 117 7.48 3.45 -8.41
N GLU A 118 8.63 4.02 -8.07
CA GLU A 118 9.56 3.41 -7.12
C GLU A 118 8.88 3.10 -5.77
N HIS A 119 8.01 3.99 -5.28
CA HIS A 119 7.26 3.77 -4.04
C HIS A 119 6.32 2.55 -4.16
N ASP A 120 5.60 2.44 -5.28
CA ASP A 120 4.73 1.31 -5.61
C ASP A 120 5.49 -0.01 -5.76
N LEU A 121 6.68 0.03 -6.37
CA LEU A 121 7.48 -1.18 -6.58
C LEU A 121 8.14 -1.66 -5.28
N CYS A 122 8.43 -0.76 -4.34
CA CYS A 122 9.03 -1.10 -3.05
C CYS A 122 8.18 -2.10 -2.25
N VAL A 123 6.85 -1.98 -2.32
CA VAL A 123 5.93 -2.89 -1.60
C VAL A 123 5.83 -4.29 -2.23
N LEU A 124 6.31 -4.47 -3.47
CA LEU A 124 6.25 -5.76 -4.16
C LEU A 124 7.30 -6.78 -3.68
N GLN A 125 8.09 -6.45 -2.64
CA GLN A 125 8.99 -7.33 -1.87
C GLN A 125 9.59 -8.49 -2.69
N HIS A 126 10.83 -8.31 -3.16
CA HIS A 126 11.57 -9.26 -4.04
C HIS A 126 11.18 -9.23 -5.52
N PHE A 127 10.37 -8.26 -5.97
CA PHE A 127 10.17 -8.00 -7.39
C PHE A 127 10.87 -6.70 -7.80
N GLY A 128 11.97 -6.83 -8.55
CA GLY A 128 12.62 -5.72 -9.22
C GLY A 128 12.47 -5.90 -10.73
N PRO A 129 11.56 -5.17 -11.41
CA PRO A 129 11.56 -5.18 -12.87
C PRO A 129 12.91 -4.62 -13.35
N PRO A 130 13.49 -5.11 -14.45
CA PRO A 130 14.69 -4.49 -15.03
C PRO A 130 14.40 -3.01 -15.31
N GLU A 131 15.35 -2.11 -15.02
CA GLU A 131 15.15 -0.64 -15.13
C GLU A 131 14.59 -0.21 -16.49
N GLN A 132 15.02 -0.87 -17.56
CA GLN A 132 14.55 -0.63 -18.93
C GLN A 132 13.05 -0.92 -19.13
N GLY A 133 12.44 -1.68 -18.21
CA GLY A 133 11.04 -2.06 -18.16
C GLY A 133 10.13 -1.04 -17.47
N VAL A 134 10.68 0.01 -16.83
CA VAL A 134 9.89 1.00 -16.06
C VAL A 134 9.79 2.34 -16.80
N ARG A 135 8.62 2.98 -16.75
CA ARG A 135 8.36 4.33 -17.27
C ARG A 135 7.69 5.16 -16.18
N ASP A 136 8.47 6.01 -15.53
CA ASP A 136 7.98 6.87 -14.46
C ASP A 136 7.60 8.26 -14.99
N THR A 137 6.31 8.57 -14.99
CA THR A 137 5.77 9.85 -15.47
C THR A 137 6.29 11.06 -14.70
N SER A 138 6.69 10.91 -13.44
CA SER A 138 7.28 11.99 -12.61
C SER A 138 8.65 12.44 -13.13
N GLN A 139 9.35 11.59 -13.88
CA GLN A 139 10.63 11.93 -14.49
C GLN A 139 10.47 12.65 -15.85
N PHE A 140 9.36 12.43 -16.54
CA PHE A 140 9.08 13.05 -17.84
C PHE A 140 8.37 14.41 -17.75
N LEU A 141 7.61 14.64 -16.68
CA LEU A 141 6.78 15.84 -16.49
C LEU A 141 7.38 16.85 -15.49
N ARG A 142 8.72 16.98 -15.43
CA ARG A 142 9.35 18.05 -14.64
C ARG A 142 9.19 19.38 -15.39
N TRP A 143 8.32 20.25 -14.89
CA TRP A 143 8.08 21.59 -15.42
C TRP A 143 8.85 22.61 -14.58
#